data_AF-A0A084JIN6-F1
#
_entry.id   AF-A0A084JIN6-F1
#
_cell.length_a   1.000
_cell.length_b   1.000
_cell.length_c   1.000
_cell.angle_alpha   90.00
_cell.angle_beta   90.00
_cell.angle_gamma   90.00
#
_symmetry.space_group_name_H-M   'P 1'
#
loop_
_entity.id
_entity.type
_entity.pdbx_description
1 polymer ?
#
loop_
_entity_poly.entity_id
_entity_poly.type
_entity_poly.pdbx_seq_one_letter_code
_entity_poly.pdbx_strand_id
1 'polypeptide(L)'
;MGQTYKFKLQRLLDLREKEEDGKKIVFMEALREKNRVEEELKSLEDSFQRYSTVNNNMSVTERKIQHHYLNLLNSTIDITQEKLKTDEERVKLTRKELVTAQVNKKIVGILKDKDQAAFIKEENRIEQIQNDEFALYGFIRECGRR
;
A
#
# COMPACT_ATOMS: atom_id res chain seq x y z
N MET A 1 -4.30 10.27 -40.63
CA MET A 1 -3.37 10.61 -39.52
C MET A 1 -4.20 10.53 -38.24
N GLY A 2 -4.19 9.40 -37.55
CA GLY A 2 -5.02 9.18 -36.35
C GLY A 2 -4.62 10.12 -35.22
N GLN A 3 -5.60 10.60 -34.46
CA GLN A 3 -5.33 11.48 -33.33
C GLN A 3 -4.65 10.68 -32.20
N THR A 4 -3.62 11.25 -31.57
CA THR A 4 -3.00 10.62 -30.40
C THR A 4 -3.90 10.74 -29.19
N TYR A 5 -4.28 9.60 -28.59
CA TYR A 5 -5.08 9.58 -27.37
C TYR A 5 -4.39 10.32 -26.22
N LYS A 6 -5.11 11.26 -25.58
CA LYS A 6 -4.62 12.01 -24.42
C LYS A 6 -5.66 12.02 -23.31
N PHE A 7 -5.37 11.28 -22.24
CA PHE A 7 -6.24 11.27 -21.07
C PHE A 7 -6.19 12.61 -20.33
N LYS A 8 -7.36 13.25 -20.20
CA LYS A 8 -7.48 14.58 -19.57
C LYS A 8 -7.05 14.60 -18.11
N LEU A 9 -7.24 13.50 -17.38
CA LEU A 9 -6.92 13.38 -15.96
C LEU A 9 -5.58 12.68 -15.69
N GLN A 10 -4.67 12.62 -16.67
CA GLN A 10 -3.37 11.96 -16.49
C GLN A 10 -2.58 12.54 -15.31
N ARG A 11 -2.55 13.87 -15.14
CA ARG A 11 -1.88 14.52 -14.00
C ARG A 11 -2.45 14.08 -12.64
N LEU A 12 -3.77 13.85 -12.59
CA LEU A 12 -4.43 13.37 -11.37
C LEU A 12 -4.04 11.92 -11.08
N LEU A 13 -3.97 11.07 -12.11
CA LEU A 13 -3.53 9.68 -11.97
C LEU A 13 -2.09 9.62 -11.43
N ASP A 14 -1.19 10.42 -12.00
CA ASP A 14 0.22 10.49 -11.58
C ASP A 14 0.35 10.96 -10.12
N LEU A 15 -0.49 11.91 -9.69
CA LEU A 15 -0.55 12.37 -8.30
C LEU A 15 -1.01 11.23 -7.37
N ARG A 16 -2.07 10.50 -7.74
CA ARG A 16 -2.58 9.36 -6.95
C ARG A 16 -1.59 8.23 -6.84
N GLU A 17 -0.78 7.99 -7.87
CA GLU A 17 0.30 7.01 -7.84
C GLU A 17 1.39 7.39 -6.85
N LYS A 18 1.83 8.66 -6.87
CA LYS A 18 2.80 9.17 -5.87
C LYS A 18 2.25 9.11 -4.44
N GLU A 19 0.97 9.42 -4.25
CA GLU A 19 0.31 9.29 -2.95
C GLU A 19 0.31 7.83 -2.45
N GLU A 20 -0.03 6.87 -3.32
CA GLU A 20 0.00 5.44 -3.00
C GLU A 20 1.41 5.00 -2.57
N ASP A 21 2.43 5.38 -3.34
CA ASP A 21 3.81 5.01 -3.05
C ASP A 21 4.32 5.63 -1.73
N GLY A 22 3.96 6.89 -1.45
CA GLY A 22 4.22 7.51 -0.15
C GLY A 22 3.56 6.75 1.00
N LYS A 23 2.30 6.32 0.84
CA LYS A 23 1.59 5.53 1.87
C LYS A 23 2.18 4.13 2.04
N LYS A 24 2.72 3.50 0.99
CA LYS A 24 3.46 2.22 1.10
C LYS A 24 4.69 2.37 1.96
N ILE A 25 5.48 3.43 1.75
CA ILE A 25 6.69 3.69 2.54
C ILE A 25 6.33 3.83 4.02
N VAL A 26 5.35 4.69 4.34
CA VAL A 26 4.90 4.90 5.72
C VAL A 26 4.38 3.61 6.36
N PHE A 27 3.65 2.78 5.60
CA PHE A 27 3.18 1.48 6.09
C PHE A 27 4.34 0.51 6.38
N MET A 28 5.34 0.45 5.49
CA MET A 28 6.53 -0.39 5.71
C MET A 28 7.33 0.07 6.93
N GLU A 29 7.48 1.38 7.13
CA GLU A 29 8.15 1.93 8.31
C GLU A 29 7.42 1.58 9.60
N ALA A 30 6.09 1.72 9.63
CA ALA A 30 5.28 1.33 10.79
C ALA A 30 5.40 -0.17 11.08
N LEU A 31 5.42 -1.01 10.05
CA LEU A 31 5.59 -2.46 10.22
C LEU A 31 6.99 -2.82 10.75
N ARG A 32 8.03 -2.14 10.26
CA ARG A 32 9.41 -2.33 10.75
C ARG A 32 9.54 -1.95 12.22
N GLU A 33 8.97 -0.81 12.62
CA GLU A 33 9.00 -0.38 14.01
C GLU A 33 8.28 -1.39 14.91
N LYS A 34 7.09 -1.85 14.49
CA LYS A 34 6.34 -2.88 15.21
C LYS A 34 7.18 -4.15 15.42
N ASN A 35 7.79 -4.67 14.34
CA ASN A 35 8.61 -5.88 14.41
C ASN A 35 9.82 -5.70 15.34
N ARG A 36 10.47 -4.52 15.31
CA ARG A 36 11.58 -4.21 16.22
C ARG A 36 11.12 -4.27 17.68
N VAL A 37 9.97 -3.67 18.00
CA VAL A 37 9.42 -3.70 19.36
C VAL A 37 9.01 -5.10 19.79
N GLU A 38 8.48 -5.93 18.88
CA GLU A 38 8.19 -7.34 19.16
C GLU A 38 9.47 -8.15 19.47
N GLU A 39 10.55 -7.92 18.72
CA GLU A 39 11.85 -8.54 18.97
C GLU A 39 12.45 -8.10 20.31
N GLU A 40 12.37 -6.80 20.62
CA GLU A 40 12.79 -6.25 21.91
C GLU A 40 11.99 -6.89 23.06
N LEU A 41 10.66 -6.94 22.95
CA LEU A 41 9.79 -7.56 23.95
C LEU A 41 10.14 -9.02 24.18
N LYS A 42 10.33 -9.78 23.11
CA LYS A 42 10.74 -11.19 23.20
C LYS A 42 12.09 -11.36 23.91
N SER A 43 13.05 -10.48 23.61
CA SER A 43 14.36 -10.51 24.28
C SER A 43 14.29 -10.19 25.78
N LEU A 44 13.37 -9.31 26.17
CA LEU A 44 13.07 -8.97 27.56
C LEU A 44 12.42 -10.17 28.26
N GLU A 45 11.41 -10.79 27.65
CA GLU A 45 10.74 -11.99 28.19
C GLU A 45 11.72 -13.16 28.36
N ASP A 46 12.59 -13.40 27.38
CA ASP A 46 13.65 -14.42 27.47
C ASP A 46 14.61 -14.11 28.62
N SER A 47 14.97 -12.83 28.82
CA SER A 47 15.81 -12.39 29.94
C SER A 47 15.11 -12.60 31.27
N PHE A 48 13.81 -12.27 31.36
CA PHE A 48 13.00 -12.51 32.55
C PHE A 48 13.03 -13.98 32.94
N GLN A 49 12.76 -14.88 31.99
CA GLN A 49 12.74 -16.32 32.25
C GLN A 49 14.10 -16.84 32.75
N ARG A 50 15.21 -16.38 32.15
CA ARG A 50 16.57 -16.79 32.57
C ARG A 50 16.86 -16.42 34.02
N TYR A 51 16.56 -15.18 34.41
CA TYR A 51 16.89 -14.65 35.74
C TYR A 51 15.80 -14.93 36.79
N SER A 52 14.62 -15.41 36.40
CA SER A 52 13.53 -15.80 37.31
C SER A 52 13.85 -17.11 38.06
N THR A 53 14.74 -17.95 37.53
CA THR A 53 15.13 -19.22 38.15
C THR A 53 15.75 -18.99 39.53
N VAL A 54 15.11 -19.53 40.58
CA VAL A 54 15.55 -19.35 41.97
C VAL A 54 16.74 -20.27 42.25
N ASN A 55 17.91 -19.68 42.50
CA ASN A 55 19.08 -20.42 42.98
C ASN A 55 19.10 -20.41 44.52
N ASN A 56 18.92 -21.57 45.14
CA ASN A 56 18.85 -21.69 46.61
C ASN A 56 20.19 -21.38 47.32
N ASN A 57 21.29 -21.26 46.58
CA ASN A 57 22.63 -20.97 47.12
C ASN A 57 22.98 -19.47 47.18
N MET A 58 22.03 -18.56 46.91
CA MET A 58 22.29 -17.11 46.90
C MET A 58 22.25 -16.46 48.28
N SER A 59 23.16 -15.50 48.50
CA SER A 59 23.19 -14.60 49.65
C SER A 59 21.96 -13.68 49.69
N VAL A 60 21.62 -13.17 50.87
CA VAL A 60 20.50 -12.23 51.08
C VAL A 60 20.65 -10.97 50.21
N THR A 61 21.87 -10.48 50.05
CA THR A 61 22.17 -9.31 49.21
C THR A 61 21.95 -9.61 47.72
N GLU A 62 22.41 -10.77 47.24
CA GLU A 62 22.23 -11.22 45.86
C GLU A 62 20.75 -11.41 45.52
N ARG A 63 19.98 -11.97 46.46
CA ARG A 63 18.51 -12.11 46.31
C ARG A 63 17.80 -10.76 46.20
N LYS A 64 18.22 -9.75 46.98
CA LYS A 64 17.68 -8.39 46.86
C LYS A 64 17.99 -7.76 45.51
N ILE A 65 19.23 -7.89 45.03
CA ILE A 65 19.65 -7.38 43.73
C ILE A 65 18.85 -8.05 42.60
N GLN A 66 18.71 -9.38 42.64
CA GLN A 66 17.92 -10.14 41.68
C GLN A 66 16.46 -9.68 41.68
N HIS A 67 15.85 -9.51 42.86
CA HIS A 67 14.46 -9.05 42.96
C HIS A 67 14.27 -7.65 42.36
N HIS A 68 15.19 -6.71 42.64
CA HIS A 68 15.14 -5.38 42.03
C HIS A 68 15.29 -5.43 40.51
N TYR A 69 16.21 -6.25 40.00
CA TYR A 69 16.39 -6.44 38.56
C TYR A 69 15.13 -7.02 37.90
N LEU A 70 14.52 -8.06 38.49
CA LEU A 70 13.29 -8.66 37.96
C LEU A 70 12.11 -7.67 37.98
N ASN A 71 11.99 -6.85 39.03
CA ASN A 71 10.96 -5.83 39.10
C ASN A 71 11.16 -4.76 38.01
N LEU A 72 12.39 -4.27 37.82
CA LEU A 72 12.72 -3.34 36.73
C LEU A 72 12.38 -3.94 35.37
N LEU A 73 12.71 -5.21 35.18
CA LEU A 73 12.52 -5.91 33.93
C LEU A 73 11.03 -6.13 33.63
N ASN A 74 10.21 -6.45 34.64
CA ASN A 74 8.76 -6.47 34.54
C ASN A 74 8.19 -5.10 34.15
N SER A 75 8.59 -4.02 34.84
CA SER A 75 8.14 -2.67 34.47
C SER A 75 8.54 -2.28 33.05
N THR A 76 9.72 -2.73 32.59
CA THR A 76 10.19 -2.49 31.22
C THR A 76 9.38 -3.29 30.19
N ILE A 77 9.00 -4.54 30.52
CA ILE A 77 8.10 -5.36 29.71
C ILE A 77 6.75 -4.67 29.57
N ASP A 78 6.15 -4.21 30.67
CA ASP A 78 4.85 -3.54 30.66
C ASP A 78 4.87 -2.28 29.77
N ILE A 79 5.92 -1.46 29.89
CA ILE A 79 6.10 -0.27 29.04
C ILE A 79 6.25 -0.66 27.57
N THR A 80 7.04 -1.69 27.28
CA THR A 80 7.28 -2.18 25.91
C THR A 80 6.00 -2.76 25.30
N GLN A 81 5.15 -3.42 26.09
CA GLN A 81 3.84 -3.92 25.67
C GLN A 81 2.88 -2.79 25.30
N GLU A 82 2.81 -1.72 26.10
CA GLU A 82 2.00 -0.54 25.75
C GLU A 82 2.52 0.17 24.50
N LYS A 83 3.86 0.22 24.31
CA LYS A 83 4.46 0.71 23.07
C LYS A 83 4.04 -0.15 21.88
N LEU A 84 4.13 -1.47 22.00
CA LEU A 84 3.73 -2.40 20.94
C LEU A 84 2.27 -2.21 20.53
N LYS A 85 1.37 -2.03 21.50
CA LYS A 85 -0.04 -1.76 21.25
C LYS A 85 -0.25 -0.46 20.46
N THR A 86 0.50 0.58 20.81
CA THR A 86 0.47 1.87 20.08
C THR A 86 0.96 1.69 18.64
N ASP A 87 2.04 0.93 18.43
CA ASP A 87 2.57 0.64 17.10
C ASP A 87 1.61 -0.23 16.28
N GLU A 88 0.88 -1.16 16.89
CA GLU A 88 -0.18 -1.93 16.24
C GLU A 88 -1.34 -1.06 15.75
N GLU A 89 -1.77 -0.10 16.57
CA GLU A 89 -2.79 0.87 16.18
C GLU A 89 -2.32 1.73 15.01
N ARG A 90 -1.05 2.16 15.03
CA ARG A 90 -0.42 2.88 13.93
C ARG A 90 -0.38 2.07 12.64
N VAL A 91 -0.02 0.78 12.71
CA VAL A 91 -0.05 -0.13 11.55
C VAL A 91 -1.48 -0.28 11.01
N LYS A 92 -2.47 -0.43 11.88
CA LYS A 92 -3.89 -0.50 11.47
C LYS A 92 -4.35 0.78 10.77
N LEU A 93 -3.98 1.95 11.27
CA LEU A 93 -4.32 3.24 10.68
C LEU A 93 -3.67 3.40 9.30
N THR A 94 -2.35 3.22 9.22
CA THR A 94 -1.59 3.36 7.97
C THR A 94 -2.04 2.35 6.91
N ARG A 95 -2.45 1.14 7.30
CA ARG A 95 -3.08 0.16 6.40
C ARG A 95 -4.39 0.67 5.80
N LYS A 96 -5.27 1.27 6.61
CA LYS A 96 -6.54 1.84 6.12
C LYS A 96 -6.29 2.98 5.13
N GLU A 97 -5.30 3.83 5.39
CA GLU A 97 -4.91 4.91 4.50
C GLU A 97 -4.36 4.38 3.17
N LEU A 98 -3.49 3.37 3.21
CA LEU A 98 -2.95 2.73 2.01
C LEU A 98 -4.06 2.12 1.14
N VAL A 99 -5.00 1.40 1.76
CA VAL A 99 -6.15 0.82 1.03
C VAL A 99 -6.98 1.92 0.37
N THR A 100 -7.22 3.03 1.08
CA THR A 100 -7.96 4.18 0.53
C THR A 100 -7.24 4.79 -0.68
N ALA A 101 -5.91 4.95 -0.59
CA ALA A 101 -5.09 5.45 -1.70
C ALA A 101 -5.13 4.51 -2.92
N GLN A 102 -5.05 3.20 -2.70
CA GLN A 102 -5.16 2.18 -3.76
C GLN A 102 -6.52 2.23 -4.46
N VAL A 103 -7.61 2.35 -3.69
CA VAL A 103 -8.97 2.49 -4.24
C VAL A 103 -9.06 3.76 -5.09
N ASN A 104 -8.57 4.90 -4.59
CA ASN A 104 -8.59 6.17 -5.32
C ASN A 104 -7.82 6.09 -6.64
N LYS A 105 -6.62 5.49 -6.65
CA LYS A 105 -5.86 5.24 -7.88
C LYS A 105 -6.66 4.37 -8.85
N LYS A 106 -7.24 3.27 -8.36
CA LYS A 106 -8.00 2.33 -9.18
C LYS A 106 -9.23 3.00 -9.83
N ILE A 107 -9.92 3.88 -9.11
CA ILE A 107 -11.04 4.66 -9.65
C ILE A 107 -10.59 5.49 -10.84
N VAL A 108 -9.48 6.23 -10.71
CA VAL A 108 -8.96 7.06 -11.81
C VAL A 108 -8.46 6.21 -12.98
N GLY A 109 -7.85 5.05 -12.70
CA GLY A 109 -7.47 4.07 -13.72
C GLY A 109 -8.67 3.58 -14.54
N ILE A 110 -9.77 3.20 -13.88
CA ILE A 110 -11.01 2.78 -14.56
C ILE A 110 -11.58 3.91 -15.42
N LEU A 111 -11.49 5.17 -14.97
CA LEU A 111 -11.93 6.31 -15.78
C LEU A 111 -11.09 6.47 -17.05
N LYS A 112 -9.77 6.24 -16.96
CA LYS A 112 -8.87 6.23 -18.12
C LYS A 112 -9.25 5.13 -19.11
N ASP A 113 -9.46 3.91 -18.63
CA ASP A 113 -9.81 2.77 -19.49
C ASP A 113 -11.13 3.02 -20.24
N LYS A 114 -12.14 3.59 -19.54
CA LYS A 114 -13.42 3.96 -20.14
C LYS A 114 -13.28 5.05 -21.20
N ASP A 115 -12.51 6.09 -20.90
CA ASP A 115 -12.27 7.21 -21.81
C ASP A 115 -11.50 6.75 -23.07
N GLN A 116 -10.52 5.86 -22.89
CA GLN A 116 -9.80 5.23 -24.00
C GLN A 116 -10.72 4.35 -24.86
N ALA A 117 -11.59 3.55 -24.25
CA ALA A 117 -12.55 2.74 -24.98
C ALA A 117 -13.53 3.60 -25.81
N ALA A 118 -13.97 4.73 -25.25
CA ALA A 118 -14.82 5.68 -25.96
C ALA A 118 -14.09 6.32 -27.15
N PHE A 119 -12.82 6.69 -26.97
CA PHE A 119 -11.98 7.23 -28.05
C PHE A 119 -11.81 6.24 -29.20
N ILE A 120 -11.46 4.98 -28.90
CA ILE A 120 -11.30 3.92 -29.91
C ILE A 120 -12.62 3.69 -30.66
N LYS A 121 -13.75 3.69 -29.95
CA LYS A 121 -15.07 3.52 -30.58
C LYS A 121 -15.39 4.65 -31.58
N GLU A 122 -15.00 5.88 -31.27
CA GLU A 122 -15.23 7.02 -32.17
C GLU A 122 -14.29 6.97 -33.38
N GLU A 123 -13.00 6.67 -33.20
CA GLU A 123 -12.07 6.49 -34.34
C GLU A 123 -12.57 5.38 -35.27
N ASN A 124 -12.98 4.22 -34.73
CA ASN A 124 -13.54 3.13 -35.54
C ASN A 124 -14.80 3.55 -36.31
N ARG A 125 -15.65 4.39 -35.71
CA ARG A 125 -16.85 4.92 -36.36
C ARG A 125 -16.49 5.87 -37.51
N ILE A 126 -15.49 6.73 -37.32
CA ILE A 126 -15.01 7.65 -38.36
C ILE A 126 -14.40 6.85 -39.52
N GLU A 127 -13.56 5.87 -39.22
CA GLU A 127 -12.96 4.97 -40.22
C GLU A 127 -14.02 4.19 -41.00
N GLN A 128 -15.05 3.69 -40.31
CA GLN A 128 -16.14 2.97 -40.96
C GLN A 128 -16.90 3.87 -41.94
N ILE A 129 -17.24 5.10 -41.54
CA ILE A 129 -17.90 6.08 -42.42
C ILE A 129 -17.05 6.37 -43.65
N GLN A 130 -15.74 6.59 -43.48
CA GLN A 130 -14.83 6.82 -44.60
C GLN A 130 -14.72 5.62 -45.54
N ASN A 131 -14.67 4.40 -44.99
CA ASN A 131 -14.64 3.17 -45.79
C ASN A 131 -15.94 2.99 -46.59
N ASP A 132 -17.09 3.28 -46.00
CA ASP A 132 -18.39 3.23 -46.66
C ASP A 132 -18.47 4.27 -47.79
N GLU A 133 -17.96 5.49 -47.57
CA GLU A 133 -17.84 6.53 -48.59
C GLU A 133 -16.93 6.07 -49.75
N PHE A 134 -15.75 5.51 -49.45
CA PHE A 134 -14.86 4.99 -50.49
C PHE A 134 -15.49 3.85 -51.30
N ALA A 135 -16.23 2.95 -50.64
CA ALA A 135 -16.95 1.86 -51.29
C ALA A 135 -18.03 2.42 -52.24
N LEU A 136 -18.80 3.43 -51.79
CA LEU A 136 -19.81 4.10 -52.61
C LEU A 136 -19.19 4.78 -53.84
N TYR A 137 -18.12 5.55 -53.66
CA TYR A 137 -17.40 6.18 -54.77
C TYR A 137 -16.77 5.16 -55.74
N GLY A 138 -16.32 4.01 -55.22
CA GLY A 138 -15.88 2.88 -56.03
C GLY A 138 -17.01 2.35 -56.90
N PHE A 139 -18.16 2.05 -56.29
CA PHE A 139 -19.34 1.53 -56.97
C PHE A 139 -19.87 2.49 -58.05
N ILE A 140 -19.99 3.79 -57.74
CA ILE A 140 -20.46 4.81 -58.70
C ILE A 140 -19.52 4.88 -59.92
N ARG A 141 -18.20 4.80 -59.71
CA ARG A 141 -17.22 4.79 -60.82
C ARG A 141 -17.30 3.55 -61.69
N GLU A 142 -17.60 2.39 -61.10
CA GLU A 142 -17.79 1.13 -61.84
C GLU A 142 -19.07 1.19 -62.69
N CYS A 143 -20.17 1.70 -62.13
CA CYS A 143 -21.45 1.85 -62.83
C CYS A 143 -21.39 2.89 -63.96
N GLY A 144 -20.70 4.02 -63.76
CA GLY A 144 -20.59 5.06 -64.79
C GLY A 144 -19.65 4.72 -65.97
N ARG A 145 -18.97 3.56 -65.92
CA ARG A 145 -18.12 3.05 -67.01
C ARG A 145 -18.81 2.02 -67.91
N ARG A 146 -20.03 1.61 -67.59
CA ARG A 146 -20.89 0.77 -68.45
C ARG A 146 -21.88 1.64 -69.21
#